data_AF-A0A9D8BE05-F1
#
_entry.id   AF-A0A9D8BE05-F1
#
_cell.length_a   1.000
_cell.length_b   1.000
_cell.length_c   1.000
_cell.angle_alpha   90.00
_cell.angle_beta   90.00
_cell.angle_gamma   90.00
#
_symmetry.space_group_name_H-M   'P 1'
#
loop_
_entity.id
_entity.type
_entity.pdbx_description
1 polymer ?
#
loop_
_entity_poly.entity_id
_entity_poly.type
_entity_poly.pdbx_seq_one_letter_code
_entity_poly.pdbx_strand_id
1 'polypeptide(L)'
;MKNLLFLVFFFLMGTFNAQGNLQFNQVVTLTGTLTTSPVVVGTVPAGKVWKIEHSASERNGYAAIISFVCNNVASYPYLGSTGHPPTQGHVKGPIWLKSGDYIQLINSSVSYPSHYFFSIVEFNVIP
;
A
#
# COMPACT_ATOMS: atom_id res chain seq x y z
N MET A 1 39.18 37.59 -4.22
CA MET A 1 37.80 37.56 -4.76
C MET A 1 37.38 36.19 -5.28
N LYS A 2 38.19 35.47 -6.07
CA LYS A 2 37.86 34.12 -6.57
C LYS A 2 37.48 33.11 -5.46
N ASN A 3 38.22 33.09 -4.35
CA ASN A 3 37.97 32.16 -3.25
C ASN A 3 36.69 32.51 -2.46
N LEU A 4 36.32 33.79 -2.40
CA LEU A 4 35.10 34.25 -1.75
C LEU A 4 33.87 33.82 -2.56
N LEU A 5 33.95 33.94 -3.89
CA LEU A 5 32.89 33.49 -4.80
C LEU A 5 32.62 31.98 -4.67
N PHE A 6 33.69 31.19 -4.52
CA PHE A 6 33.61 29.74 -4.33
C PHE A 6 32.92 29.37 -3.01
N LEU A 7 33.25 30.08 -1.93
CA LEU A 7 32.67 29.86 -0.60
C LEU A 7 31.17 30.20 -0.58
N VAL A 8 30.78 31.30 -1.22
CA VAL A 8 29.37 31.69 -1.36
C VAL A 8 28.59 30.66 -2.17
N PHE A 9 29.16 30.17 -3.27
CA PHE A 9 28.54 29.12 -4.07
C PHE A 9 28.35 27.81 -3.28
N PHE A 10 29.32 27.44 -2.44
CA PHE A 10 29.23 26.24 -1.60
C PHE A 10 28.13 26.34 -0.54
N PHE A 11 27.96 27.51 0.10
CA PHE A 11 26.87 27.73 1.06
C PHE A 11 25.48 27.75 0.40
N LEU A 12 25.38 28.24 -0.85
CA LEU A 12 24.14 28.17 -1.63
C LEU A 12 23.79 26.73 -2.05
N MET A 13 24.75 25.81 -2.11
CA MET A 13 24.46 24.39 -2.37
C MET A 13 23.81 23.68 -1.17
N GLY A 14 24.01 24.19 0.05
CA GLY A 14 23.40 23.63 1.27
C GLY A 14 21.94 24.02 1.50
N THR A 15 21.39 24.94 0.70
CA THR A 15 19.98 25.38 0.81
C THR A 15 19.06 24.67 -0.19
N PHE A 16 19.59 23.82 -1.07
CA PHE A 16 18.77 22.92 -1.86
C PHE A 16 18.23 21.83 -0.93
N ASN A 17 16.97 21.96 -0.51
CA ASN A 17 16.22 20.82 0.00
C ASN A 17 16.22 19.79 -1.14
N ALA A 18 17.03 18.73 -0.99
CA ALA A 18 16.94 17.60 -1.89
C ALA A 18 15.49 17.11 -1.79
N GLN A 19 14.75 17.27 -2.88
CA GLN A 19 13.36 16.89 -3.08
C GLN A 19 12.99 15.72 -2.14
N GLY A 20 11.96 15.93 -1.30
CA GLY A 20 11.61 15.00 -0.22
C GLY A 20 11.58 13.56 -0.69
N ASN A 21 12.66 12.84 -0.39
CA ASN A 21 12.89 11.53 -0.96
C ASN A 21 12.29 10.48 -0.04
N LEU A 22 11.73 9.44 -0.68
CA LEU A 22 11.32 8.25 0.03
C LEU A 22 12.57 7.49 0.46
N GLN A 23 12.85 7.48 1.77
CA GLN A 23 13.88 6.64 2.34
C GLN A 23 13.24 5.31 2.75
N PHE A 24 13.76 4.19 2.26
CA PHE A 24 13.34 2.87 2.74
C PHE A 24 13.40 2.83 4.27
N ASN A 25 12.31 2.38 4.89
CA ASN A 25 12.23 2.18 6.34
C ASN A 25 12.32 0.69 6.67
N GLN A 26 11.33 -0.08 6.22
CA GLN A 26 11.21 -1.49 6.54
C GLN A 26 10.28 -2.22 5.57
N VAL A 27 10.28 -3.55 5.64
CA VAL A 27 9.21 -4.37 5.07
C VAL A 27 8.17 -4.62 6.15
N VAL A 28 6.91 -4.34 5.84
CA VAL A 28 5.76 -4.60 6.71
C VAL A 28 4.98 -5.78 6.15
N THR A 29 4.66 -6.74 7.02
CA THR A 29 3.78 -7.86 6.70
C THR A 29 2.52 -7.75 7.55
N LEU A 30 1.37 -7.55 6.91
CA LEU A 30 0.08 -7.60 7.58
C LEU A 30 -0.54 -8.96 7.31
N THR A 31 -0.89 -9.70 8.35
CA THR A 31 -1.57 -10.99 8.24
C THR A 31 -2.75 -11.06 9.19
N GLY A 32 -3.68 -11.96 8.93
CA GLY A 32 -4.78 -12.19 9.85
C GLY A 32 -5.84 -13.12 9.28
N THR A 33 -6.93 -13.22 10.04
CA THR A 33 -8.10 -14.03 9.71
C THR A 33 -9.34 -13.15 9.78
N LEU A 34 -10.09 -13.07 8.69
CA LEU A 34 -11.33 -12.32 8.60
C LEU A 34 -12.49 -13.12 9.18
N THR A 35 -12.90 -12.79 10.39
CA THR A 35 -14.12 -13.31 11.03
C THR A 35 -15.28 -12.31 11.02
N THR A 36 -15.01 -11.06 10.63
CA THR A 36 -15.99 -9.97 10.50
C THR A 36 -15.75 -9.20 9.19
N SER A 37 -16.74 -8.41 8.75
CA SER A 37 -16.68 -7.63 7.51
C SER A 37 -17.58 -6.40 7.60
N PRO A 38 -17.14 -5.21 7.17
CA PRO A 38 -15.78 -4.88 6.72
C PRO A 38 -14.80 -4.75 7.90
N VAL A 39 -13.49 -4.86 7.65
CA VAL A 39 -12.45 -4.64 8.67
C VAL A 39 -11.27 -3.84 8.13
N VAL A 40 -10.78 -2.87 8.92
CA VAL A 40 -9.54 -2.15 8.64
C VAL A 40 -8.38 -2.97 9.18
N VAL A 41 -7.42 -3.31 8.32
CA VAL A 41 -6.29 -4.19 8.67
C VAL A 41 -4.96 -3.45 8.80
N GLY A 42 -4.91 -2.20 8.35
CA GLY A 42 -3.74 -1.34 8.50
C GLY A 42 -4.02 0.08 8.03
N THR A 43 -3.34 1.04 8.66
CA THR A 43 -3.37 2.46 8.31
C THR A 43 -1.94 2.94 8.18
N VAL A 44 -1.64 3.71 7.14
CA VAL A 44 -0.29 4.25 6.92
C VAL A 44 0.01 5.30 8.00
N PRO A 45 1.08 5.15 8.80
CA PRO A 45 1.39 6.10 9.87
C PRO A 45 1.72 7.53 9.37
N ALA A 46 1.71 8.49 10.29
CA ALA A 46 2.16 9.86 10.04
C ALA A 46 3.60 9.87 9.50
N GLY A 47 3.85 10.63 8.42
CA GLY A 47 5.19 10.76 7.81
C GLY A 47 5.70 9.51 7.09
N LYS A 48 4.82 8.53 6.82
CA LYS A 48 5.15 7.30 6.09
C LYS A 48 4.41 7.22 4.76
N VAL A 49 4.96 6.39 3.87
CA VAL A 49 4.32 5.93 2.62
C VAL A 49 4.47 4.42 2.55
N TRP A 50 3.40 3.72 2.16
CA TRP A 50 3.43 2.28 1.92
C TRP A 50 3.35 1.99 0.43
N LYS A 51 4.14 1.01 -0.03
CA LYS A 51 4.01 0.39 -1.34
C LYS A 51 3.67 -1.08 -1.15
N ILE A 52 2.45 -1.46 -1.51
CA ILE A 52 2.01 -2.86 -1.47
C ILE A 52 2.58 -3.56 -2.72
N GLU A 53 3.47 -4.51 -2.52
CA GLU A 53 4.07 -5.32 -3.59
C GLU A 53 3.23 -6.56 -3.90
N HIS A 54 2.56 -7.09 -2.87
CA HIS A 54 1.76 -8.29 -3.01
C HIS A 54 0.66 -8.35 -1.96
N SER A 55 -0.48 -8.94 -2.35
CA SER A 55 -1.51 -9.38 -1.42
C SER A 55 -2.04 -10.73 -1.88
N ALA A 56 -2.38 -11.58 -0.92
CA ALA A 56 -3.07 -12.82 -1.20
C ALA A 56 -4.05 -13.15 -0.09
N SER A 57 -4.99 -14.02 -0.43
CA SER A 57 -6.07 -14.42 0.45
C SER A 57 -6.46 -15.86 0.19
N GLU A 58 -6.76 -16.58 1.26
CA GLU A 58 -7.06 -18.01 1.22
C GLU A 58 -8.25 -18.34 2.13
N ARG A 59 -9.05 -19.31 1.72
CA ARG A 59 -10.18 -19.90 2.44
C ARG A 59 -10.22 -21.39 2.12
N ASN A 60 -10.07 -22.23 3.15
CA ASN A 60 -10.16 -23.69 3.07
C ASN A 60 -9.30 -24.34 1.96
N GLY A 61 -8.09 -23.84 1.73
CA GLY A 61 -7.15 -24.26 0.69
C GLY A 61 -7.34 -23.59 -0.67
N TYR A 62 -8.33 -22.70 -0.83
CA TYR A 62 -8.65 -22.02 -2.09
C TYR A 62 -8.43 -20.52 -2.00
N ALA A 63 -8.23 -19.84 -3.14
CA ALA A 63 -8.16 -18.39 -3.18
C ALA A 63 -9.47 -17.78 -2.64
N ALA A 64 -9.37 -16.91 -1.63
CA ALA A 64 -10.53 -16.25 -1.06
C ALA A 64 -10.88 -14.96 -1.81
N ILE A 65 -12.18 -14.75 -2.02
CA ILE A 65 -12.73 -13.53 -2.61
C ILE A 65 -12.72 -12.43 -1.54
N ILE A 66 -11.70 -11.59 -1.58
CA ILE A 66 -11.57 -10.41 -0.73
C ILE A 66 -11.40 -9.17 -1.61
N SER A 67 -12.22 -8.14 -1.35
CA SER A 67 -12.01 -6.81 -1.95
C SER A 67 -11.13 -5.96 -1.05
N PHE A 68 -10.25 -5.17 -1.66
CA PHE A 68 -9.40 -4.21 -0.97
C PHE A 68 -10.00 -2.83 -1.15
N VAL A 69 -10.23 -2.11 -0.06
CA VAL A 69 -10.68 -0.71 -0.11
C VAL A 69 -9.50 0.16 0.29
N CYS A 70 -9.07 1.01 -0.64
CA CYS A 70 -8.11 2.09 -0.39
C CYS A 70 -8.89 3.40 -0.35
N ASN A 71 -8.90 4.09 0.78
CA ASN A 71 -9.57 5.38 0.95
C ASN A 71 -11.01 5.39 0.39
N ASN A 72 -11.83 4.43 0.84
CA ASN A 72 -13.22 4.20 0.40
C ASN A 72 -13.42 3.76 -1.06
N VAL A 73 -12.35 3.52 -1.83
CA VAL A 73 -12.44 2.99 -3.20
C VAL A 73 -12.11 1.51 -3.22
N ALA A 74 -13.10 0.67 -3.54
CA ALA A 74 -12.96 -0.78 -3.58
C ALA A 74 -12.32 -1.27 -4.89
N SER A 75 -11.35 -2.16 -4.75
CA SER A 75 -10.84 -3.06 -5.80
C SER A 75 -11.45 -4.43 -5.60
N TYR A 76 -12.13 -4.96 -6.61
CA TYR A 76 -12.85 -6.24 -6.52
C TYR A 76 -12.03 -7.40 -7.09
N PRO A 77 -12.10 -8.59 -6.48
CA PRO A 77 -11.42 -9.76 -6.99
C PRO A 77 -12.09 -10.39 -8.22
N TYR A 78 -11.27 -10.95 -9.10
CA TYR A 78 -11.69 -11.65 -10.32
C TYR A 78 -12.52 -12.91 -10.00
N LEU A 79 -13.69 -13.03 -10.61
CA LEU A 79 -14.47 -14.28 -10.69
C LEU A 79 -14.34 -14.83 -12.11
N GLY A 80 -13.48 -15.83 -12.28
CA GLY A 80 -13.47 -16.61 -13.51
C GLY A 80 -14.64 -17.57 -13.56
N SER A 81 -15.83 -17.10 -13.95
CA SER A 81 -16.79 -17.86 -14.76
C SER A 81 -18.05 -17.03 -15.05
N THR A 82 -18.29 -16.80 -16.35
CA THR A 82 -19.57 -16.66 -17.09
C THR A 82 -19.54 -15.53 -18.13
N GLY A 83 -19.24 -15.90 -19.39
CA GLY A 83 -19.90 -15.37 -20.61
C GLY A 83 -19.81 -13.89 -21.01
N HIS A 84 -19.16 -13.00 -20.27
CA HIS A 84 -19.00 -11.59 -20.67
C HIS A 84 -17.55 -11.15 -20.42
N PRO A 85 -16.94 -10.29 -21.23
CA PRO A 85 -15.62 -9.76 -20.95
C PRO A 85 -15.75 -8.63 -19.90
N PRO A 86 -15.33 -8.81 -18.63
CA PRO A 86 -15.42 -7.74 -17.66
C PRO A 86 -14.07 -7.05 -17.59
N THR A 87 -14.07 -5.79 -17.97
CA THR A 87 -13.03 -4.81 -17.73
C THR A 87 -12.92 -4.54 -16.23
N GLN A 88 -11.96 -5.18 -15.55
CA GLN A 88 -11.22 -4.74 -14.35
C GLN A 88 -10.81 -5.98 -13.52
N GLY A 89 -9.66 -6.55 -13.88
CA GLY A 89 -8.90 -7.37 -12.93
C GLY A 89 -8.32 -6.47 -11.84
N HIS A 90 -7.84 -7.09 -10.75
CA HIS A 90 -7.04 -6.39 -9.73
C HIS A 90 -6.06 -5.45 -10.44
N VAL A 91 -5.85 -4.24 -9.93
CA VAL A 91 -4.80 -3.36 -10.44
C VAL A 91 -3.51 -4.19 -10.50
N LYS A 92 -3.06 -4.53 -11.71
CA LYS A 92 -1.84 -5.29 -11.92
C LYS A 92 -0.70 -4.32 -11.67
N GLY A 93 -0.20 -4.30 -10.44
CA GLY A 93 0.92 -3.46 -10.08
C GLY A 93 0.92 -3.04 -8.62
N PRO A 94 2.00 -2.40 -8.18
CA PRO A 94 2.14 -1.95 -6.81
C PRO A 94 1.11 -0.85 -6.51
N ILE A 95 0.53 -0.92 -5.31
CA ILE A 95 -0.39 0.10 -4.80
C ILE A 95 0.38 0.99 -3.84
N TRP A 96 0.34 2.30 -4.07
CA TRP A 96 0.96 3.29 -3.19
C TRP A 96 -0.09 3.95 -2.32
N LEU A 97 0.18 3.99 -1.01
CA LEU A 97 -0.68 4.58 0.00
C LEU A 97 0.09 5.68 0.73
N LYS A 98 -0.48 6.88 0.80
CA LYS A 98 0.09 7.99 1.57
C LYS A 98 -0.35 7.89 3.04
N SER A 99 0.29 8.68 3.89
CA SER A 99 -0.08 8.81 5.30
C SER A 99 -1.60 9.05 5.48
N GLY A 100 -2.21 8.29 6.40
CA GLY A 100 -3.65 8.34 6.69
C GLY A 100 -4.52 7.48 5.77
N ASP A 101 -4.03 7.05 4.61
CA ASP A 101 -4.72 6.01 3.84
C ASP A 101 -4.74 4.71 4.63
N TYR A 102 -5.76 3.89 4.40
CA TYR A 102 -5.94 2.63 5.09
C TYR A 102 -6.32 1.51 4.13
N ILE A 103 -6.00 0.29 4.52
CA ILE A 103 -6.40 -0.94 3.86
C ILE A 103 -7.59 -1.48 4.63
N GLN A 104 -8.74 -1.55 3.96
CA GLN A 104 -9.91 -2.26 4.47
C GLN A 104 -10.20 -3.48 3.60
N LEU A 105 -10.57 -4.58 4.25
CA LEU A 105 -10.98 -5.80 3.59
C LEU A 105 -12.48 -5.99 3.72
N ILE A 106 -13.10 -6.37 2.61
CA ILE A 106 -14.50 -6.82 2.57
C ILE A 106 -14.49 -8.31 2.29
N ASN A 107 -14.97 -9.08 3.26
CA ASN A 107 -15.15 -10.51 3.14
C ASN A 107 -16.57 -10.82 2.61
N SER A 108 -16.65 -11.69 1.61
CA SER A 108 -17.89 -12.22 1.04
C SER A 108 -18.71 -13.10 2.01
N SER A 109 -18.07 -13.68 3.03
CA SER A 109 -18.75 -14.49 4.05
C SER A 109 -17.96 -14.54 5.36
N VAL A 110 -18.60 -14.17 6.47
CA VAL A 110 -18.03 -14.23 7.83
C VAL A 110 -18.13 -15.62 8.46
N SER A 111 -19.05 -16.47 7.96
CA SER A 111 -19.22 -17.86 8.42
C SER A 111 -18.08 -18.78 7.98
N TYR A 112 -17.35 -18.39 6.93
CA TYR A 112 -16.17 -19.08 6.43
C TYR A 112 -14.99 -18.11 6.47
N PRO A 113 -14.20 -18.11 7.57
CA PRO A 113 -13.11 -17.17 7.72
C PRO A 113 -12.12 -17.25 6.56
N SER A 114 -11.55 -16.11 6.19
CA SER A 114 -10.53 -16.02 5.15
C SER A 114 -9.24 -15.50 5.76
N HIS A 115 -8.15 -16.19 5.47
CA HIS A 115 -6.82 -15.73 5.81
C HIS A 115 -6.33 -14.75 4.75
N TYR A 116 -5.55 -13.75 5.17
CA TYR A 116 -4.95 -12.80 4.27
C TYR A 116 -3.50 -12.52 4.65
N PHE A 117 -2.72 -12.10 3.66
CA PHE A 117 -1.48 -11.39 3.92
C PHE A 117 -1.23 -10.26 2.92
N PHE A 118 -0.44 -9.27 3.36
CA PHE A 118 0.13 -8.21 2.53
C PHE A 118 1.63 -8.17 2.72
N SER A 119 2.35 -7.97 1.63
CA SER A 119 3.78 -7.64 1.62
C SER A 119 3.94 -6.19 1.20
N ILE A 120 4.48 -5.37 2.09
CA ILE A 120 4.49 -3.92 1.97
C ILE A 120 5.92 -3.42 2.18
N VAL A 121 6.37 -2.50 1.33
CA VAL A 121 7.58 -1.71 1.56
C VAL A 121 7.16 -0.37 2.16
N GLU A 122 7.61 -0.07 3.36
CA GLU A 122 7.37 1.21 4.03
C GLU A 122 8.55 2.16 3.82
N PHE A 123 8.24 3.42 3.54
CA PHE A 123 9.19 4.50 3.38
C PHE A 123 8.92 5.63 4.39
N ASN A 124 9.99 6.29 4.81
CA ASN A 124 9.92 7.60 5.46
C ASN A 124 9.74 8.69 4.39
N VAL A 125 8.88 9.67 4.68
CA VAL A 125 8.85 10.94 3.95
C VAL A 125 9.81 11.89 4.66
N ILE A 126 10.94 12.20 4.02
CA ILE A 126 11.89 13.20 4.54
C ILE A 126 11.56 14.55 3.89
N PRO A 127 11.40 15.64 4.67
CA PRO A 127 11.16 16.99 4.15
C PRO A 127 12.26 17.52 3.23
#